data_AF-A0A7R8CN24-F1
#
_entry.id   AF-A0A7R8CN24-F1
#
_cell.length_a   1.000
_cell.length_b   1.000
_cell.length_c   1.000
_cell.angle_alpha   90.00
_cell.angle_beta   90.00
_cell.angle_gamma   90.00
#
_symmetry.space_group_name_H-M   'P 1'
#
loop_
_entity.id
_entity.type
_entity.pdbx_description
1 polymer ?
#
loop_
_entity_poly.entity_id
_entity_poly.type
_entity_poly.pdbx_seq_one_letter_code
_entity_poly.pdbx_strand_id
1 'polypeptide(L)'
;MVSLQHLRHQWNYYESSFKQEFSDLLQNEEQLDMTLLCGSNQIKAHKIILSACSPVFRSILGSAPLQQHPLIYPRGMNFYHLFISFMYEGEVNVRTEELDDFITTTEELQVIGLLHDTASSATFTSSSPKLFLHLSKITKS
;
A
#
# COMPACT_ATOMS: atom_id res chain seq x y z
N MET A 1 42.16 -1.93 21.26
CA MET A 1 40.72 -1.82 20.93
C MET A 1 40.58 -1.97 19.43
N VAL A 2 40.00 -3.07 18.95
CA VAL A 2 39.80 -3.27 17.50
C VAL A 2 38.54 -2.51 17.09
N SER A 3 38.69 -1.58 16.15
CA SER A 3 37.56 -0.86 15.55
C SER A 3 36.70 -1.86 14.76
N LEU A 4 35.42 -2.00 15.10
CA LEU A 4 34.46 -2.75 14.29
C LEU A 4 34.17 -1.93 13.04
N GLN A 5 34.76 -2.32 11.92
CA GLN A 5 34.39 -1.80 10.61
C GLN A 5 33.02 -2.40 10.22
N HIS A 6 32.01 -1.55 10.11
CA HIS A 6 30.72 -1.96 9.55
C HIS A 6 30.77 -1.87 8.02
N LEU A 7 30.60 -3.00 7.34
CA LEU A 7 30.44 -3.08 5.88
C LEU A 7 28.94 -3.15 5.55
N ARG A 8 28.46 -2.24 4.70
CA ARG A 8 27.06 -2.18 4.24
C ARG A 8 26.98 -2.67 2.80
N HIS A 9 26.20 -3.72 2.58
CA HIS A 9 25.80 -4.16 1.25
C HIS A 9 24.37 -3.70 0.96
N GLN A 10 24.11 -3.25 -0.26
CA GLN A 10 22.78 -2.82 -0.71
C GLN A 10 22.35 -3.71 -1.86
N TRP A 11 21.06 -4.08 -1.88
CA TRP A 11 20.48 -4.70 -3.05
C TRP A 11 20.12 -3.58 -4.03
N ASN A 12 20.88 -3.51 -5.13
CA ASN A 12 20.56 -2.61 -6.23
C ASN A 12 19.15 -2.93 -6.73
N TYR A 13 18.32 -1.91 -6.95
CA TYR A 13 16.93 -2.07 -7.41
C TYR A 13 15.97 -2.72 -6.40
N TYR A 14 16.29 -2.71 -5.09
CA TYR A 14 15.41 -3.25 -4.04
C TYR A 14 13.97 -2.73 -4.17
N GLU A 15 13.78 -1.41 -4.19
CA GLU A 15 12.45 -0.78 -4.21
C GLU A 15 11.67 -1.14 -5.48
N SER A 16 12.30 -1.04 -6.65
CA SER A 16 11.66 -1.39 -7.92
C SER A 16 11.34 -2.88 -8.06
N SER A 17 12.16 -3.75 -7.44
CA SER A 17 11.89 -5.20 -7.43
C SER A 17 10.62 -5.51 -6.65
N PHE A 18 10.40 -4.88 -5.50
CA PHE A 18 9.16 -5.05 -4.73
C PHE A 18 7.94 -4.47 -5.45
N LYS A 19 8.07 -3.28 -6.07
CA LYS A 19 7.00 -2.72 -6.91
C LYS A 19 6.58 -3.74 -7.99
N GLN A 20 7.55 -4.24 -8.75
CA GLN A 20 7.29 -5.19 -9.83
C GLN A 20 6.65 -6.48 -9.32
N GLU A 21 7.21 -7.08 -8.27
CA GLU A 21 6.70 -8.34 -7.72
C GLU A 21 5.25 -8.21 -7.24
N PHE A 22 4.88 -7.12 -6.55
CA PHE A 22 3.50 -6.93 -6.12
C PHE A 22 2.54 -6.67 -7.29
N SER A 23 3.00 -6.03 -8.36
CA SER A 23 2.23 -5.89 -9.60
C SER A 23 2.00 -7.26 -10.25
N ASP A 24 3.05 -8.07 -10.36
CA ASP A 24 2.97 -9.42 -10.94
C ASP A 24 2.02 -10.32 -10.13
N LEU A 25 2.09 -10.28 -8.79
CA LEU A 25 1.14 -10.99 -7.92
C LEU A 25 -0.31 -10.57 -8.17
N LEU A 26 -0.57 -9.27 -8.37
CA LEU A 26 -1.91 -8.79 -8.70
C LEU A 26 -2.39 -9.28 -10.06
N GLN A 27 -1.52 -9.20 -11.08
CA GLN A 27 -1.84 -9.60 -12.46
C GLN A 27 -2.08 -11.11 -12.58
N ASN A 28 -1.34 -11.91 -11.83
CA ASN A 28 -1.45 -13.38 -11.83
C ASN A 28 -2.55 -13.90 -10.87
N GLU A 29 -3.28 -13.01 -10.21
CA GLU A 29 -4.28 -13.34 -9.18
C GLU A 29 -3.73 -14.20 -8.01
N GLU A 30 -2.47 -13.97 -7.63
CA GLU A 30 -1.80 -14.70 -6.57
C GLU A 30 -1.99 -14.03 -5.21
N GLN A 31 -2.23 -14.83 -4.17
CA GLN A 31 -2.34 -14.37 -2.77
C GLN A 31 -3.32 -13.20 -2.52
N LEU A 32 -4.32 -13.03 -3.38
CA LEU A 32 -5.35 -12.01 -3.23
C LEU A 32 -6.30 -12.39 -2.09
N ASP A 33 -6.20 -11.67 -0.98
CA ASP A 33 -6.85 -12.02 0.29
C ASP A 33 -8.04 -11.11 0.64
N MET A 34 -8.43 -10.19 -0.25
CA MET A 34 -9.65 -9.40 -0.12
C MET A 34 -10.32 -9.08 -1.45
N THR A 35 -11.57 -8.63 -1.40
CA THR A 35 -12.31 -8.17 -2.58
C THR A 35 -13.00 -6.83 -2.32
N LEU A 36 -12.82 -5.89 -3.26
CA LEU A 36 -13.58 -4.67 -3.36
C LEU A 36 -14.77 -4.89 -4.30
N LEU A 37 -15.96 -4.51 -3.83
CA LEU A 37 -17.20 -4.57 -4.58
C LEU A 37 -17.51 -3.19 -5.14
N CYS A 38 -17.75 -3.12 -6.44
CA CYS A 38 -17.73 -1.89 -7.23
C CYS A 38 -18.94 -1.88 -8.18
N GLY A 39 -20.10 -1.50 -7.66
CA GLY A 39 -21.36 -1.72 -8.38
C GLY A 39 -21.57 -3.20 -8.68
N SER A 40 -21.65 -3.58 -9.96
CA SER A 40 -21.72 -4.98 -10.40
C SER A 40 -20.35 -5.68 -10.52
N ASN A 41 -19.25 -4.93 -10.42
CA ASN A 41 -17.90 -5.44 -10.60
C ASN A 41 -17.27 -5.82 -9.26
N GLN A 42 -16.27 -6.70 -9.33
CA GLN A 42 -15.49 -7.12 -8.17
C GLN A 42 -14.01 -7.07 -8.52
N ILE A 43 -13.21 -6.59 -7.58
CA ILE A 43 -11.75 -6.50 -7.74
C ILE A 43 -11.12 -7.20 -6.56
N LYS A 44 -10.37 -8.27 -6.84
CA LYS A 44 -9.54 -8.94 -5.83
C LYS A 44 -8.24 -8.15 -5.64
N ALA A 45 -7.74 -8.07 -4.42
CA ALA A 45 -6.53 -7.30 -4.09
C ALA A 45 -5.84 -7.87 -2.84
N HIS A 46 -4.69 -7.28 -2.50
CA HIS A 46 -3.93 -7.60 -1.30
C HIS A 46 -4.26 -6.60 -0.18
N LYS A 47 -4.69 -7.08 1.00
CA LYS A 47 -4.96 -6.27 2.19
C LYS A 47 -3.78 -5.40 2.59
N ILE A 48 -2.57 -5.96 2.46
CA ILE A 48 -1.34 -5.30 2.91
C ILE A 48 -1.04 -4.05 2.08
N ILE A 49 -1.24 -4.10 0.77
CA ILE A 49 -1.01 -2.97 -0.13
C ILE A 49 -2.03 -1.87 0.15
N LEU A 50 -3.31 -2.23 0.22
CA LEU A 50 -4.38 -1.27 0.51
C LEU A 50 -4.22 -0.63 1.89
N SER A 51 -3.81 -1.40 2.90
CA SER A 51 -3.50 -0.89 4.25
C SER A 51 -2.23 -0.02 4.29
N ALA A 52 -1.26 -0.28 3.42
CA ALA A 52 -0.05 0.53 3.31
C ALA A 52 -0.35 1.90 2.67
N CYS A 53 -1.21 1.90 1.65
CA CYS A 53 -1.52 3.10 0.87
C CYS A 53 -2.66 3.95 1.45
N SER A 54 -3.49 3.42 2.35
CA SER A 54 -4.66 4.13 2.88
C SER A 54 -4.85 3.84 4.38
N PRO A 55 -4.76 4.88 5.24
CA PRO A 55 -5.13 4.77 6.65
C PRO A 55 -6.59 4.33 6.87
N VAL A 56 -7.48 4.71 5.94
CA VAL A 56 -8.89 4.30 5.95
C VAL A 56 -9.00 2.78 5.78
N PHE A 57 -8.39 2.21 4.73
CA PHE A 57 -8.38 0.75 4.55
C PHE A 57 -7.69 0.04 5.70
N ARG A 58 -6.57 0.58 6.21
CA ARG A 58 -5.89 0.02 7.39
C ARG A 58 -6.80 -0.06 8.61
N SER A 59 -7.56 1.01 8.88
CA SER A 59 -8.50 1.07 10.00
C SER A 59 -9.65 0.07 9.84
N ILE A 60 -10.26 0.01 8.64
CA ILE A 60 -11.36 -0.91 8.32
C ILE A 60 -10.90 -2.37 8.45
N LEU A 61 -9.77 -2.72 7.83
CA LEU A 61 -9.24 -4.08 7.82
C LEU A 61 -8.69 -4.51 9.19
N GLY A 62 -8.18 -3.57 9.99
CA GLY A 62 -7.66 -3.85 11.33
C GLY A 62 -8.74 -3.94 12.43
N SER A 63 -9.90 -3.31 12.23
CA SER A 63 -11.02 -3.34 13.18
C SER A 63 -12.04 -4.45 12.90
N ALA A 64 -12.04 -4.99 11.68
CA ALA A 64 -12.90 -6.10 11.32
C ALA A 64 -12.53 -7.36 12.13
N PRO A 65 -13.52 -8.17 12.57
CA PRO A 65 -13.26 -9.53 13.04
C PRO A 65 -12.42 -10.28 12.02
N LEU A 66 -11.65 -11.30 12.46
CA LEU A 66 -10.82 -12.16 11.60
C LEU A 66 -11.68 -12.87 10.52
N GLN A 67 -12.02 -12.14 9.47
CA GLN A 67 -12.58 -12.64 8.24
C GLN A 67 -11.40 -13.09 7.39
N GLN A 68 -11.48 -14.34 6.91
CA GLN A 68 -10.48 -14.90 6.01
C GLN A 68 -10.35 -14.02 4.75
N HIS A 69 -11.48 -13.56 4.20
CA HIS A 69 -11.55 -12.78 2.97
C HIS A 69 -12.60 -11.64 3.05
N PRO A 70 -12.24 -10.44 3.52
CA PRO A 70 -13.17 -9.32 3.66
C PRO A 70 -13.66 -8.83 2.31
N LEU A 71 -14.97 -8.53 2.25
CA LEU A 71 -15.64 -7.91 1.12
C LEU A 71 -15.97 -6.46 1.52
N ILE A 72 -15.36 -5.48 0.85
CA ILE A 72 -15.59 -4.07 1.12
C ILE A 72 -16.31 -3.46 -0.07
N TYR A 73 -17.39 -2.72 0.19
CA TYR A 73 -18.09 -1.94 -0.83
C TYR A 73 -17.89 -0.44 -0.55
N PRO A 74 -16.89 0.21 -1.17
CA PRO A 74 -16.75 1.64 -1.04
C PRO A 74 -17.93 2.33 -1.74
N ARG A 75 -18.46 3.38 -1.12
CA ARG A 75 -19.58 4.12 -1.70
C ARG A 75 -19.04 5.10 -2.75
N GLY A 76 -19.75 5.26 -3.87
CA GLY A 76 -19.56 6.41 -4.77
C GLY A 76 -18.34 6.37 -5.69
N MET A 77 -17.49 5.35 -5.62
CA MET A 77 -16.33 5.26 -6.49
C MET A 77 -16.72 4.63 -7.85
N ASN A 78 -16.47 5.33 -8.96
CA ASN A 78 -16.75 4.83 -10.31
C ASN A 78 -15.50 4.30 -11.03
N PHE A 79 -14.30 4.45 -10.45
CA PHE A 79 -13.02 4.21 -11.13
C PHE A 79 -12.01 3.39 -10.30
N TYR A 80 -12.47 2.40 -9.56
CA TYR A 80 -11.64 1.53 -8.69
C TYR A 80 -10.34 1.03 -9.29
N HIS A 81 -10.36 0.69 -10.58
CA HIS A 81 -9.19 0.19 -11.28
C HIS A 81 -8.05 1.22 -11.29
N LEU A 82 -8.34 2.52 -11.44
CA LEU A 82 -7.33 3.58 -11.41
C LEU A 82 -6.64 3.68 -10.05
N PHE A 83 -7.39 3.55 -8.95
CA PHE A 83 -6.83 3.60 -7.61
C PHE A 83 -5.99 2.36 -7.29
N ILE A 84 -6.46 1.18 -7.69
CA ILE A 84 -5.70 -0.05 -7.54
C ILE A 84 -4.40 0.05 -8.35
N SER A 85 -4.47 0.45 -9.62
CA SER A 85 -3.27 0.70 -10.42
C SER A 85 -2.33 1.70 -9.73
N PHE A 86 -2.85 2.82 -9.22
CA PHE A 86 -2.04 3.79 -8.48
C PHE A 86 -1.39 3.20 -7.23
N MET A 87 -2.10 2.40 -6.43
CA MET A 87 -1.56 1.80 -5.21
C MET A 87 -0.47 0.76 -5.46
N TYR A 88 -0.54 0.05 -6.59
CA TYR A 88 0.45 -0.97 -6.96
C TYR A 88 1.62 -0.39 -7.75
N GLU A 89 1.37 0.60 -8.60
CA GLU A 89 2.38 1.16 -9.50
C GLU A 89 3.02 2.45 -8.97
N GLY A 90 2.37 3.13 -8.02
CA GLY A 90 2.75 4.48 -7.57
C GLY A 90 2.46 5.58 -8.60
N GLU A 91 1.87 5.24 -9.74
CA GLU A 91 1.48 6.16 -10.80
C GLU A 91 0.22 5.66 -11.51
N VAL A 92 -0.55 6.57 -12.11
CA VAL A 92 -1.72 6.24 -12.93
C VAL A 92 -1.95 7.32 -13.97
N ASN A 93 -2.40 6.92 -15.14
CA ASN A 93 -2.86 7.85 -16.17
C ASN A 93 -4.37 8.00 -16.06
N VAL A 94 -4.85 9.23 -15.84
CA VAL A 94 -6.27 9.55 -15.63
C VAL A 94 -6.73 10.48 -16.74
N ARG A 95 -7.89 10.21 -17.33
CA ARG A 95 -8.46 11.10 -18.34
C ARG A 95 -8.95 12.38 -17.69
N THR A 96 -8.91 13.50 -18.41
CA THR A 96 -9.31 14.81 -17.88
C THR A 96 -10.73 14.79 -17.29
N GLU A 97 -11.65 14.07 -17.95
CA GLU A 97 -13.04 13.93 -17.48
C GLU A 97 -13.22 13.06 -16.24
N GLU A 98 -12.21 12.26 -15.85
CA GLU A 98 -12.23 11.38 -14.67
C GLU A 98 -11.41 11.96 -13.50
N LEU A 99 -10.67 13.05 -13.73
CA LEU A 99 -9.69 13.57 -12.78
C LEU A 99 -10.33 14.04 -11.47
N ASP A 100 -11.44 14.77 -11.54
CA ASP A 100 -12.11 15.29 -10.35
C ASP A 100 -12.66 14.16 -9.46
N ASP A 101 -13.27 13.14 -10.08
CA ASP A 101 -13.75 11.94 -9.38
C ASP A 101 -12.59 11.16 -8.78
N PHE A 102 -11.45 11.08 -9.49
CA PHE A 102 -10.23 10.43 -9.02
C PHE A 102 -9.65 11.16 -7.78
N ILE A 103 -9.52 12.48 -7.83
CA ILE A 103 -9.01 13.27 -6.71
C ILE A 103 -9.95 13.15 -5.51
N THR A 104 -11.26 13.34 -5.72
CA THR A 104 -12.27 13.27 -4.64
C THR A 104 -12.24 11.91 -3.95
N THR A 105 -12.19 10.83 -4.72
CA THR A 105 -12.15 9.47 -4.14
C THR A 105 -10.84 9.21 -3.39
N THR A 106 -9.70 9.71 -3.87
CA THR A 106 -8.41 9.52 -3.19
C THR A 106 -8.32 10.32 -1.89
N GLU A 107 -8.98 11.47 -1.82
CA GLU A 107 -9.20 12.22 -0.57
C GLU A 107 -10.04 11.43 0.42
N GLU A 108 -11.20 10.92 -0.01
CA GLU A 108 -12.11 10.15 0.84
C GLU A 108 -11.46 8.87 1.40
N LEU A 109 -10.68 8.18 0.57
CA LEU A 109 -9.93 6.99 0.98
C LEU A 109 -8.60 7.34 1.67
N GLN A 110 -8.21 8.60 1.73
CA GLN A 110 -6.92 9.07 2.25
C GLN A 110 -5.74 8.31 1.63
N VAL A 111 -5.73 8.18 0.31
CA VAL A 111 -4.64 7.52 -0.41
C VAL A 111 -3.38 8.38 -0.32
N ILE A 112 -2.30 7.82 0.21
CA ILE A 112 -1.02 8.53 0.36
C ILE A 112 -0.42 8.86 -1.02
N GLY A 113 0.30 9.98 -1.11
CA GLY A 113 1.11 10.33 -2.28
C GLY A 113 0.40 11.08 -3.42
N LEU A 114 -0.92 11.30 -3.33
CA LEU A 114 -1.68 12.09 -4.32
C LEU A 114 -2.00 13.51 -3.87
N LEU A 115 -2.12 13.72 -2.56
CA LEU A 115 -2.59 14.98 -1.99
C LEU A 115 -1.43 15.64 -1.25
N HIS A 116 -1.10 16.86 -1.69
CA HIS A 116 -0.11 17.69 -1.02
C HIS A 116 -0.72 18.19 0.30
N ASP A 117 -0.11 17.79 1.42
CA ASP A 117 -0.39 18.24 2.79
C ASP A 117 -1.40 19.38 2.93
N THR A 118 -2.64 19.05 3.31
CA THR A 118 -3.40 19.92 4.21
C THR A 118 -3.68 19.17 5.49
N ALA A 119 -2.74 19.30 6.42
CA ALA A 119 -2.87 18.99 7.84
C ALA A 119 -3.09 17.51 8.20
N SER A 120 -2.07 16.68 8.01
CA SER A 120 -1.51 15.86 9.09
C SER A 120 -0.24 15.19 8.61
N SER A 121 0.85 15.62 9.22
CA SER A 121 2.19 15.07 9.08
C SER A 121 2.22 13.59 9.51
N ALA A 122 1.70 12.68 8.67
CA ALA A 122 2.12 11.29 8.66
C ALA A 122 3.45 11.26 7.91
N THR A 123 4.46 11.84 8.55
CA THR A 123 5.83 11.64 8.15
C THR A 123 6.09 10.14 8.12
N PHE A 124 6.32 9.60 6.92
CA PHE A 124 7.33 8.55 6.77
C PHE A 124 8.66 9.21 7.15
N THR A 125 8.85 9.53 8.43
CA THR A 125 10.19 9.81 8.93
C THR A 125 10.95 8.54 8.63
N SER A 126 12.05 8.70 7.90
CA SER A 126 13.19 7.81 7.90
C SER A 126 13.75 7.71 9.34
N SER A 127 12.93 7.22 10.26
CA SER A 127 13.35 6.77 11.57
C SER A 127 13.84 5.35 11.35
N SER A 128 15.14 5.14 11.57
CA SER A 128 15.84 3.86 11.47
C SER A 128 14.92 2.68 11.86
N PRO A 129 14.78 1.63 11.03
CA PRO A 129 13.76 0.61 11.28
C PRO A 129 14.00 -0.07 12.63
N LYS A 130 12.99 -0.05 13.51
CA LYS A 130 12.95 -0.89 14.73
C LYS A 130 13.23 -2.38 14.45
N LEU A 131 13.08 -2.81 13.20
CA LEU A 131 13.47 -4.12 12.66
C LEU A 131 14.97 -4.46 12.88
N PHE A 132 15.89 -3.50 12.72
CA PHE A 132 17.33 -3.76 12.92
C PHE A 132 17.69 -4.05 14.39
N LEU A 133 16.92 -3.52 15.33
CA LEU A 133 17.09 -3.79 16.77
C LEU A 133 16.53 -5.16 17.19
N HIS A 134 15.61 -5.75 16.42
CA HIS A 134 15.06 -7.07 16.69
C HIS A 134 15.95 -8.18 16.11
N LEU A 135 16.44 -8.01 14.88
CA LEU A 135 17.30 -9.01 14.22
C LEU A 135 18.67 -9.16 14.90
N SER A 136 19.21 -8.10 15.50
CA SER A 136 20.47 -8.17 16.27
C SER A 136 20.37 -8.96 17.59
N LYS A 137 19.15 -9.26 18.06
CA LYS A 137 18.91 -10.15 19.21
C LYS A 137 18.80 -11.63 18.79
N ILE A 138 18.41 -11.89 17.55
CA ILE A 138 18.24 -13.26 17.02
C ILE A 138 19.59 -13.86 16.62
N THR A 139 20.57 -13.04 16.21
CA THR A 139 21.90 -13.50 15.80
C THR A 139 22.92 -13.64 16.94
N LYS A 140 22.49 -13.45 18.20
CA LYS A 140 23.27 -13.74 19.40
C LYS A 140 22.59 -14.83 20.22
N SER A 141 22.60 -16.06 19.70
CA SER A 141 22.47 -17.29 20.47
C SER A 141 23.32 -18.38 19.85
#